data_AF-Q0G5A2-F1
#
_entry.id   AF-Q0G5A2-F1
#
_cell.length_a   1.000
_cell.length_b   1.000
_cell.length_c   1.000
_cell.angle_alpha   90.00
_cell.angle_beta   90.00
_cell.angle_gamma   90.00
#
_symmetry.space_group_name_H-M   'P 1'
#
loop_
_entity.id
_entity.type
_entity.pdbx_description
1 polymer ?
#
loop_
_entity_poly.entity_id
_entity_poly.type
_entity_poly.pdbx_seq_one_letter_code
_entity_poly.pdbx_strand_id
1 'polypeptide(L)'
;MSVTLPSKMVSFLEDEVRSGAYGTTSDAVAEALAEWIAARDAAARKKRLEEIRDKVAASLADPRPSVPIEEAFVRVRQNITSSR
;
A
#
# COMPACT_ATOMS: atom_id res chain seq x y z
N MET A 1 4.75 -27.08 2.03
CA MET A 1 3.70 -26.35 1.30
C MET A 1 3.84 -26.68 -0.17
N SER A 2 2.74 -26.90 -0.90
CA SER A 2 2.77 -27.20 -2.34
C SER A 2 1.96 -26.15 -3.09
N VAL A 3 2.53 -25.60 -4.16
CA VAL A 3 1.90 -24.63 -5.05
C VAL A 3 2.07 -25.11 -6.48
N THR A 4 1.05 -24.91 -7.32
CA THR A 4 1.13 -25.26 -8.74
C THR A 4 1.53 -24.03 -9.52
N LEU A 5 2.60 -24.14 -10.31
CA LEU A 5 3.10 -23.09 -11.19
C LEU A 5 2.89 -23.49 -12.65
N PRO A 6 2.69 -22.53 -13.56
CA PRO A 6 2.74 -22.78 -14.99
C PRO A 6 4.08 -23.42 -15.40
N SER A 7 4.04 -24.35 -16.36
CA SER A 7 5.23 -25.07 -16.83
C SER A 7 6.39 -24.16 -17.22
N LYS A 8 6.10 -23.02 -17.88
CA LYS A 8 7.11 -22.02 -18.24
C LYS A 8 7.86 -21.46 -17.02
N MET A 9 7.16 -21.21 -15.91
CA MET A 9 7.79 -20.70 -14.69
C MET A 9 8.63 -21.78 -14.00
N VAL A 10 8.19 -23.04 -14.06
CA VAL A 10 8.97 -24.16 -13.55
C VAL A 10 10.29 -24.27 -14.31
N SER A 11 10.25 -24.28 -15.65
CA SER A 11 11.47 -24.33 -16.48
C SER A 11 12.41 -23.17 -16.20
N PHE A 12 11.88 -21.95 -16.03
CA PHE A 12 12.68 -20.78 -15.65
C PHE A 12 13.40 -21.00 -14.31
N LEU A 13 12.68 -21.45 -13.27
CA LEU A 13 13.29 -21.71 -11.95
C LEU A 13 14.34 -22.82 -12.00
N GLU A 14 14.12 -23.86 -12.80
CA GLU A 14 15.10 -24.93 -12.99
C GLU A 14 16.37 -24.43 -13.69
N ASP A 15 16.24 -23.53 -14.67
CA ASP A 15 17.37 -22.92 -15.37
C ASP A 15 18.18 -22.00 -14.44
N GLU A 16 17.52 -21.23 -13.57
CA GLU A 16 18.15 -20.38 -12.54
C GLU A 16 18.91 -21.20 -11.48
N VAL A 17 18.43 -22.38 -11.12
CA VAL A 17 19.19 -23.31 -10.27
C VAL A 17 20.35 -23.93 -11.05
N ARG A 18 20.14 -24.31 -12.31
CA ARG A 18 21.20 -24.90 -13.15
C ARG A 18 22.33 -23.93 -13.44
N SER A 19 22.04 -22.63 -13.54
CA SER A 19 23.04 -21.57 -13.69
C SER A 19 23.88 -21.34 -12.43
N GLY A 20 23.42 -21.86 -11.29
CA GLY A 20 24.02 -21.66 -9.97
C GLY A 20 23.61 -20.34 -9.30
N ALA A 21 22.64 -19.60 -9.85
CA ALA A 21 22.12 -18.37 -9.23
C ALA A 21 21.40 -18.67 -7.91
N TYR A 22 20.74 -19.82 -7.80
CA TYR A 22 20.05 -20.28 -6.59
C TYR A 22 20.42 -21.71 -6.23
N GLY A 23 20.42 -22.02 -4.93
CA GLY A 23 20.66 -23.38 -4.44
C GLY A 23 19.48 -24.33 -4.69
N THR A 24 18.27 -23.81 -4.61
CA THR A 24 17.02 -24.54 -4.90
C THR A 24 15.98 -23.65 -5.56
N THR A 25 14.98 -24.27 -6.20
CA THR A 25 13.83 -23.54 -6.77
C THR A 25 13.01 -22.83 -5.68
N SER A 26 13.00 -23.37 -4.45
CA SER A 26 12.34 -22.75 -3.31
C SER A 26 12.99 -21.43 -2.90
N ASP A 27 14.32 -21.30 -3.04
CA ASP A 27 15.03 -20.07 -2.71
C ASP A 27 14.66 -18.94 -3.69
N ALA A 28 14.64 -19.25 -4.98
CA ALA A 28 14.20 -18.32 -6.02
C ALA A 28 12.74 -17.89 -5.83
N VAL A 29 11.85 -18.81 -5.47
CA VAL A 29 10.45 -18.49 -5.17
C VAL A 29 10.32 -17.62 -3.91
N ALA A 30 11.11 -17.90 -2.86
CA ALA A 30 11.08 -17.13 -1.63
C ALA A 30 11.51 -15.68 -1.86
N GLU A 31 12.57 -15.46 -2.64
CA GLU A 31 13.03 -14.13 -3.03
C GLU A 31 11.97 -13.39 -3.85
N ALA A 32 11.44 -14.02 -4.90
CA ALA A 32 10.40 -13.42 -5.73
C ALA A 32 9.14 -13.03 -4.92
N LEU A 33 8.75 -13.86 -3.95
CA LEU A 33 7.62 -13.56 -3.06
C LEU A 33 7.95 -12.41 -2.10
N ALA A 34 9.16 -12.35 -1.55
CA ALA A 34 9.59 -11.27 -0.68
C ALA A 34 9.56 -9.92 -1.42
N GLU A 35 10.09 -9.88 -2.64
CA GLU A 35 10.04 -8.69 -3.50
C GLU A 35 8.60 -8.29 -3.83
N TRP A 36 7.75 -9.26 -4.18
CA TRP A 36 6.35 -8.99 -4.49
C TRP A 36 5.58 -8.39 -3.29
N ILE A 37 5.80 -8.93 -2.09
CA ILE A 37 5.20 -8.40 -0.85
C ILE A 37 5.68 -6.96 -0.61
N ALA A 38 6.99 -6.71 -0.69
CA ALA A 38 7.56 -5.38 -0.50
C ALA A 38 7.01 -4.37 -1.51
N ALA A 39 6.90 -4.74 -2.79
CA ALA A 39 6.34 -3.91 -3.84
C ALA A 39 4.85 -3.58 -3.57
N ARG A 40 4.07 -4.56 -3.10
CA ARG A 40 2.66 -4.37 -2.75
C ARG A 40 2.49 -3.39 -1.59
N ASP A 41 3.33 -3.51 -0.56
CA ASP A 41 3.30 -2.61 0.59
C ASP A 41 3.72 -1.19 0.21
N ALA A 42 4.75 -1.04 -0.62
CA ALA A 42 5.18 0.24 -1.14
C ALA A 42 4.07 0.93 -1.96
N ALA A 43 3.38 0.18 -2.83
CA ALA A 43 2.25 0.69 -3.60
C ALA A 43 1.10 1.13 -2.70
N ALA A 44 0.76 0.35 -1.67
CA ALA A 44 -0.27 0.70 -0.71
C ALA A 44 0.10 1.97 0.08
N ARG A 45 1.37 2.11 0.48
CA ARG A 45 1.87 3.32 1.15
C ARG A 45 1.81 4.53 0.23
N LYS A 46 2.21 4.39 -1.04
CA LYS A 46 2.13 5.45 -2.04
C LYS A 46 0.69 5.95 -2.20
N LYS A 47 -0.27 5.03 -2.35
CA LYS A 47 -1.70 5.37 -2.45
C LYS A 47 -2.19 6.16 -1.22
N ARG A 48 -1.86 5.70 0.00
CA ARG A 48 -2.22 6.43 1.23
C ARG A 48 -1.61 7.84 1.28
N LEU A 49 -0.38 7.99 0.79
CA LEU A 49 0.29 9.29 0.75
C LEU A 49 -0.36 10.23 -0.28
N GLU A 50 -0.75 9.72 -1.43
CA GLU A 50 -1.50 10.46 -2.46
C GLU A 50 -2.85 10.93 -1.90
N GLU A 51 -3.61 10.05 -1.23
CA GLU A 51 -4.88 10.43 -0.58
C GLU A 51 -4.72 11.55 0.46
N ILE A 52 -3.62 11.55 1.22
CA ILE A 52 -3.32 12.63 2.19
C ILE A 52 -2.97 13.92 1.45
N ARG A 53 -2.14 13.85 0.40
CA ARG A 53 -1.76 15.01 -0.40
C ARG A 53 -2.96 15.67 -1.04
N ASP A 54 -3.89 14.88 -1.57
CA ASP A 54 -5.12 15.38 -2.18
C ASP A 54 -6.00 16.09 -1.14
N LYS A 55 -6.14 15.51 0.06
CA LYS A 55 -6.87 16.15 1.18
C LYS A 55 -6.25 17.48 1.61
N VAL A 56 -4.91 17.54 1.68
CA VAL A 56 -4.19 18.78 2.01
C VAL A 56 -4.37 19.81 0.91
N ALA A 57 -4.22 19.42 -0.36
CA ALA A 57 -4.43 20.32 -1.49
C ALA A 57 -5.85 20.87 -1.53
N ALA A 58 -6.86 20.03 -1.30
CA ALA A 58 -8.26 20.46 -1.19
C ALA A 58 -8.47 21.43 -0.03
N SER A 59 -7.82 21.21 1.12
CA SER A 59 -7.90 22.13 2.28
C SER A 59 -7.24 23.48 2.00
N LEU A 60 -6.13 23.50 1.26
CA LEU A 60 -5.43 24.74 0.89
C LEU A 60 -6.17 25.53 -0.18
N ALA A 61 -6.87 24.83 -1.09
CA ALA A 61 -7.71 25.43 -2.10
C ALA A 61 -9.09 25.87 -1.58
N ASP A 62 -9.41 25.56 -0.32
CA ASP A 62 -10.69 25.92 0.28
C ASP A 62 -10.77 27.44 0.50
N PRO A 63 -11.72 28.15 -0.15
CA PRO A 63 -11.85 29.60 -0.03
C PRO A 63 -12.48 30.04 1.30
N ARG A 64 -12.99 29.11 2.13
CA ARG A 64 -13.64 29.43 3.40
C ARG A 64 -12.61 30.01 4.39
N PRO A 65 -13.00 31.02 5.19
CA PRO A 65 -12.11 31.61 6.17
C PRO A 65 -11.76 30.62 7.28
N SER A 66 -10.60 30.83 7.91
CA SER A 66 -10.21 30.07 9.10
C SER A 66 -11.24 30.23 10.22
N VAL A 67 -11.51 29.13 10.92
CA VAL A 67 -12.44 29.11 12.06
C VAL A 67 -11.62 29.08 13.36
N PRO A 68 -11.90 29.94 14.34
CA PRO A 68 -11.29 29.85 15.67
C PRO A 68 -11.50 28.48 16.31
N ILE A 69 -10.50 28.01 17.05
CA ILE A 69 -10.47 26.61 17.54
C ILE A 69 -11.64 26.31 18.48
N GLU A 70 -12.04 27.27 19.31
CA GLU A 70 -13.17 27.17 20.24
C GLU A 70 -14.49 26.97 19.48
N GLU A 71 -14.69 27.74 18.41
CA GLU A 71 -15.86 27.64 17.55
C GLU A 71 -15.90 26.31 16.80
N ALA A 72 -14.74 25.82 16.32
CA ALA A 72 -14.65 24.53 15.65
C ALA A 72 -15.13 23.38 16.56
N PHE A 73 -14.68 23.34 17.82
CA PHE A 73 -15.11 22.30 18.77
C PHE A 73 -16.59 22.40 19.16
N VAL A 74 -17.17 23.60 19.21
CA VAL A 74 -18.62 23.76 19.42
C VAL A 74 -19.40 23.16 18.25
N ARG A 75 -19.04 23.52 17.01
CA ARG A 75 -19.70 23.01 15.79
C ARG A 75 -19.61 21.49 15.68
N VAL A 76 -18.44 20.90 15.96
CA VAL A 76 -18.25 19.44 15.94
C VAL A 76 -19.15 18.74 16.97
N ARG A 77 -19.20 19.23 18.22
CA ARG A 77 -20.03 18.64 19.28
C ARG A 77 -21.52 18.70 18.95
N GLN A 78 -21.97 19.81 18.37
CA GLN A 78 -23.37 19.97 17.94
C GLN A 78 -23.73 18.96 16.85
N ASN A 79 -22.88 18.78 15.84
CA ASN A 79 -23.12 17.82 14.76
C ASN A 79 -23.14 16.36 15.25
N ILE A 80 -22.27 15.99 16.19
CA ILE A 80 -22.25 14.64 16.78
C ILE A 80 -23.54 14.38 17.58
N THR A 81 -24.02 15.38 18.32
CA THR A 81 -25.23 15.25 19.16
C THR A 81 -26.51 15.23 18.34
N SER A 82 -26.57 16.01 17.26
CA SER A 82 -27.74 16.09 16.36
C SER A 82 -27.88 14.90 15.42
N SER A 83 -26.87 14.04 15.31
CA SER A 83 -26.88 12.84 14.47
C SER A 83 -27.26 11.55 15.24
N ARG A 84 -27.72 11.68 16.49
CA ARG A 84 -28.33 10.63 17.32
C ARG A 84 -29.83 10.87 17.43
#